data_AF-A0AB74FDK9-F1
#
_entry.id   AF-A0AB74FDK9-F1
#
_cell.length_a   1.000
_cell.length_b   1.000
_cell.length_c   1.000
_cell.angle_alpha   90.00
_cell.angle_beta   90.00
_cell.angle_gamma   90.00
#
_symmetry.space_group_name_H-M   'P 1'
#
loop_
_entity.id
_entity.type
_entity.pdbx_description
1 polymer ?
#
loop_
_entity_poly.entity_id
_entity_poly.type
_entity_poly.pdbx_seq_one_letter_code
_entity_poly.pdbx_strand_id
1 'polypeptide(L)' 'MDVDTVIGPNTAEVLAFENIWWSQIGDKEKAIQDRFGLSPVRYYQKLNQILESEDALKSDPVTVNRLLRIRTR' A
#
# COMPACT_ATOMS: atom_id res chain seq x y z
N MET A 1 -21.73 -11.25 6.24
CA MET A 1 -21.59 -11.12 4.77
C MET A 1 -20.13 -10.76 4.57
N ASP A 2 -19.29 -11.77 4.75
CA ASP A 2 -17.87 -11.61 5.04
C ASP A 2 -17.11 -11.99 3.77
N VAL A 3 -16.83 -10.97 2.96
CA VAL A 3 -15.99 -11.11 1.76
C VAL A 3 -14.49 -10.99 2.07
N ASP A 4 -14.10 -10.93 3.34
CA ASP A 4 -12.71 -10.74 3.78
C ASP A 4 -11.85 -12.04 3.74
N THR A 5 -12.17 -13.00 2.87
CA THR A 5 -11.31 -14.19 2.59
C THR A 5 -10.58 -14.10 1.24
N VAL A 6 -10.35 -12.89 0.74
CA VAL A 6 -9.31 -12.68 -0.27
C VAL A 6 -8.04 -12.40 0.49
N ILE A 7 -7.01 -13.25 0.32
CA ILE A 7 -5.65 -13.01 0.82
C ILE A 7 -5.30 -11.55 0.44
N GLY A 8 -5.36 -10.64 1.41
CA GLY A 8 -5.08 -9.21 1.16
C GLY A 8 -3.68 -9.06 0.55
N PRO A 9 -3.39 -7.94 -0.14
CA PRO A 9 -2.16 -7.81 -0.90
C PRO A 9 -0.94 -8.03 -0.02
N ASN A 10 0.01 -8.78 -0.54
CA ASN A 10 1.26 -9.05 0.16
C ASN A 10 2.16 -7.81 0.16
N THR A 11 3.16 -7.80 1.05
CA THR A 11 4.08 -6.67 1.23
C THR A 11 4.75 -6.23 -0.08
N ALA A 12 5.22 -7.17 -0.90
CA ALA A 12 5.92 -6.85 -2.14
C ALA A 12 5.01 -6.16 -3.15
N GLU A 13 3.76 -6.63 -3.31
CA GLU A 13 2.77 -6.03 -4.20
C GLU A 13 2.40 -4.60 -3.78
N VAL A 14 2.21 -4.37 -2.48
CA VAL A 14 1.90 -3.05 -1.94
C VAL A 14 3.08 -2.10 -2.18
N LEU A 15 4.31 -2.51 -1.88
CA LEU A 15 5.49 -1.66 -2.07
C LEU A 15 5.76 -1.36 -3.55
N ALA A 16 5.58 -2.36 -4.43
CA ALA A 16 5.67 -2.14 -5.88
C ALA A 16 4.59 -1.16 -6.39
N PHE A 17 3.36 -1.26 -5.88
CA PHE A 17 2.28 -0.34 -6.23
C PHE A 17 2.56 1.10 -5.77
N GLU A 18 3.14 1.26 -4.58
CA GLU A 18 3.53 2.58 -4.04
C GLU A 18 4.68 3.25 -4.82
N ASN A 19 5.38 2.52 -5.70
CA ASN A 19 6.37 3.08 -6.62
C ASN A 19 5.80 3.65 -7.92
N ILE A 20 4.50 3.46 -8.18
CA ILE A 20 3.85 3.98 -9.38
C ILE A 20 3.69 5.49 -9.26
N TRP A 21 4.00 6.20 -10.35
CA TRP A 21 3.72 7.63 -10.47
C TRP A 21 2.29 7.85 -10.95
N TRP A 22 1.47 8.51 -10.13
CA TRP A 22 0.07 8.82 -10.44
C TRP A 22 -0.02 10.22 -11.05
N SER A 23 -0.78 10.34 -12.15
CA SER A 23 -0.81 11.58 -12.93
C SER A 23 -2.03 12.45 -12.64
N GLN A 24 -3.18 11.86 -12.33
CA GLN A 24 -4.40 12.58 -11.98
C GLN A 24 -4.85 12.31 -10.54
N ILE A 25 -5.61 13.25 -9.98
CA ILE A 25 -6.27 13.09 -8.67
C ILE A 25 -7.25 11.92 -8.77
N GLY A 26 -7.17 10.99 -7.81
CA GLY A 26 -8.06 9.83 -7.73
C GLY A 26 -7.60 8.60 -8.54
N ASP A 27 -6.61 8.71 -9.44
CA ASP A 27 -6.09 7.57 -10.20
C ASP A 27 -5.59 6.46 -9.27
N LYS A 28 -4.86 6.84 -8.22
CA LYS A 28 -4.36 5.89 -7.22
C LYS A 28 -5.50 5.19 -6.49
N GLU A 29 -6.52 5.94 -6.08
CA GLU A 29 -7.65 5.40 -5.31
C GLU A 29 -8.50 4.44 -6.15
N LYS A 30 -8.68 4.78 -7.43
CA LYS A 30 -9.31 3.89 -8.39
C LYS A 30 -8.48 2.63 -8.61
N ALA A 31 -7.18 2.77 -8.81
CA ALA A 31 -6.29 1.62 -8.99
C ALA A 31 -6.18 0.74 -7.73
N ILE A 32 -6.30 1.32 -6.53
CA ILE A 32 -6.40 0.56 -5.27
C ILE A 32 -7.64 -0.35 -5.30
N GLN A 33 -8.79 0.21 -5.66
CA GLN A 33 -10.04 -0.55 -5.76
C GLN A 33 -9.94 -1.62 -6.84
N ASP A 34 -9.48 -1.24 -8.04
CA ASP A 34 -9.41 -2.13 -9.20
C ASP A 34 -8.39 -3.27 -9.01
N ARG A 35 -7.25 -3.02 -8.35
CA ARG A 35 -6.18 -4.02 -8.15
C ARG A 35 -6.33 -4.87 -6.89
N PHE A 36 -6.77 -4.26 -5.79
CA PHE A 36 -6.77 -4.92 -4.48
C PHE A 36 -8.18 -5.22 -3.95
N GLY A 37 -9.23 -4.71 -4.60
CA GLY A 37 -10.61 -4.83 -4.11
C GLY A 37 -10.84 -4.12 -2.78
N LEU A 38 -9.94 -3.21 -2.38
CA LEU A 38 -9.99 -2.50 -1.11
C LEU A 38 -10.53 -1.09 -1.30
N SER A 39 -11.24 -0.59 -0.28
CA SER A 39 -11.46 0.85 -0.18
C SER A 39 -10.11 1.56 0.07
N PRO A 40 -9.95 2.82 -0.37
CA PRO A 40 -8.72 3.58 -0.11
C PRO A 40 -8.34 3.62 1.38
N VAL A 41 -9.33 3.76 2.26
CA VAL A 41 -9.12 3.77 3.71
C VAL A 41 -8.53 2.44 4.20
N ARG A 42 -9.10 1.30 3.80
CA ARG A 42 -8.57 -0.02 4.21
C ARG A 42 -7.17 -0.27 3.65
N TYR A 43 -6.93 0.19 2.42
CA TYR A 43 -5.61 0.09 1.81
C TYR A 43 -4.55 0.88 2.61
N TYR A 44 -4.83 2.14 2.98
CA TYR A 44 -3.87 2.93 3.76
C TYR A 44 -3.66 2.39 5.18
N GLN A 45 -4.68 1.81 5.80
CA GLN A 45 -4.51 1.08 7.07
C GLN A 45 -3.55 -0.10 6.92
N LYS A 46 -3.72 -0.90 5.86
CA LYS A 46 -2.83 -2.03 5.56
C LYS A 46 -1.41 -1.57 5.23
N LEU A 47 -1.28 -0.51 4.43
CA LEU A 47 0.02 0.09 4.10
C LEU A 47 0.76 0.52 5.38
N ASN A 48 0.07 1.18 6.31
CA ASN A 48 0.68 1.58 7.59
C ASN A 48 1.19 0.38 8.39
N GLN A 49 0.41 -0.71 8.47
CA GLN A 49 0.86 -1.95 9.13
C GLN A 49 2.09 -2.55 8.46
N ILE A 50 2.15 -2.53 7.12
CA ILE A 50 3.31 -3.01 6.36
C ILE A 50 4.54 -2.16 6.67
N LEU A 51 4.41 -0.84 6.68
CA LEU A 51 5.53 0.08 6.94
C LEU A 51 6.09 -0.01 8.36
N GLU A 52 5.33 -0.57 9.29
CA GLU A 52 5.77 -0.82 10.68
C GLU A 52 6.52 -2.15 10.84
N SER A 53 6.55 -3.01 9.81
CA SER A 53 7.22 -4.31 9.85
C SER A 53 8.68 -4.23 9.38
N GLU A 54 9.58 -4.93 10.09
CA GLU A 54 10.96 -5.13 9.66
C GLU A 54 11.07 -5.85 8.31
N ASP A 55 10.11 -6.72 7.98
CA ASP A 55 10.14 -7.49 6.73
C ASP A 55 9.93 -6.59 5.51
N ALA A 56 9.15 -5.51 5.66
CA ALA A 56 9.01 -4.51 4.60
C ALA A 56 10.33 -3.78 4.35
N LEU A 57 11.04 -3.39 5.42
CA LEU A 57 12.36 -2.76 5.33
C LEU A 57 13.39 -3.69 4.67
N LYS A 58 13.34 -5.00 4.96
CA LYS A 58 14.21 -6.00 4.32
C LYS A 58 13.86 -6.21 2.85
N SER A 59 12.58 -6.12 2.49
CA SER A 59 12.10 -6.35 1.12
C SER A 59 12.37 -5.19 0.17
N ASP A 60 12.08 -3.95 0.56
CA ASP A 60 12.32 -2.76 -0.25
C ASP A 60 12.60 -1.54 0.65
N PRO A 61 13.86 -1.40 1.14
CA PRO A 61 14.22 -0.36 2.08
C PRO A 61 14.06 1.04 1.49
N VAL A 62 14.21 1.22 0.18
CA VAL A 62 14.14 2.54 -0.46
C VAL A 62 12.71 3.05 -0.45
N THR A 63 11.77 2.23 -0.88
CA THR A 63 10.35 2.58 -0.91
C THR A 63 9.80 2.79 0.50
N VAL A 64 10.13 1.91 1.43
CA VAL A 64 9.67 2.02 2.81
C VAL A 64 10.19 3.29 3.47
N ASN A 65 11.49 3.60 3.36
CA ASN A 65 12.04 4.83 3.93
C ASN A 65 11.46 6.09 3.29
N ARG A 66 11.17 6.08 1.97
CA ARG A 66 10.48 7.19 1.29
C ARG A 66 9.09 7.43 1.90
N LEU A 67 8.30 6.37 2.05
CA LEU A 67 6.94 6.45 2.57
C LEU A 67 6.90 6.87 4.05
N LEU A 68 7.82 6.36 4.87
CA LEU A 68 7.96 6.77 6.28
C LEU A 68 8.30 8.26 6.42
N ARG A 69 9.17 8.78 5.55
CA ARG A 69 9.49 10.23 5.51
C ARG A 69 8.30 11.08 5.11
N ILE A 70 7.44 10.60 4.21
CA ILE A 70 6.21 11.31 3.81
C ILE A 70 5.21 11.32 4.98
N ARG A 71 5.07 10.21 5.73
CA ARG A 71 4.14 10.11 6.87
C ARG A 71 4.48 11.05 8.04
N THR A 72 5.76 11.32 8.25
CA THR A 72 6.25 12.11 9.41
C THR A 72 6.27 13.61 9.13
N ARG A 73 5.83 14.06 7.95
CA ARG A 73 5.69 15.47 7.58
C ARG A 73 4.25 15.92 7.75
#